data_AF-A0A4D6XDH0-F1
#
_entry.id   AF-A0A4D6XDH0-F1
#
_cell.length_a   1.000
_cell.length_b   1.000
_cell.length_c   1.000
_cell.angle_alpha   90.00
_cell.angle_beta   90.00
_cell.angle_gamma   90.00
#
_symmetry.space_group_name_H-M   'P 1'
#
loop_
_entity.id
_entity.type
_entity.pdbx_description
1 polymer ?
#
loop_
_entity_poly.entity_id
_entity_poly.type
_entity_poly.pdbx_seq_one_letter_code
_entity_poly.pdbx_strand_id
1 'polypeptide(L)' 'MGSSLPQAWLAELNDQSALITDPDGRARVLCEMAFAARRREDVDAGGLSDMLEFVESARLWALLEHEFDAGRESR' A
#
# COMPACT_ATOMS: atom_id res chain seq x y z
N MET A 1 -21.80 -1.24 3.17
CA MET A 1 -21.23 -1.63 4.46
C MET A 1 -19.89 -2.25 4.16
N GLY A 2 -18.82 -1.73 4.76
CA GLY A 2 -17.44 -2.01 4.39
C GLY A 2 -17.18 -3.51 4.37
N SER A 3 -16.86 -4.03 3.18
CA SER A 3 -16.21 -5.33 3.08
C SER A 3 -14.91 -5.22 3.88
N SER A 4 -14.73 -6.10 4.87
CA SER A 4 -13.51 -6.12 5.66
C SER A 4 -12.33 -6.33 4.70
N LEU A 5 -11.37 -5.41 4.68
CA LEU A 5 -10.24 -5.49 3.77
C LEU A 5 -9.47 -6.80 3.97
N PRO A 6 -8.92 -7.41 2.91
CA PRO A 6 -8.19 -8.67 3.03
C PRO A 6 -7.03 -8.56 4.02
N GLN A 7 -6.97 -9.45 5.00
CA GLN A 7 -5.96 -9.39 6.07
C GLN A 7 -4.52 -9.49 5.54
N ALA A 8 -4.29 -10.32 4.51
CA ALA A 8 -2.98 -10.43 3.87
C ALA A 8 -2.55 -9.12 3.21
N TRP A 9 -3.50 -8.38 2.61
CA TRP A 9 -3.23 -7.07 2.02
C TRP A 9 -2.93 -6.03 3.11
N LEU A 10 -3.66 -6.06 4.23
CA LEU A 10 -3.37 -5.21 5.38
C LEU A 10 -2.01 -5.51 6.00
N ALA A 11 -1.58 -6.77 6.03
CA ALA A 11 -0.25 -7.13 6.55
C ALA A 11 0.86 -6.50 5.71
N GLU A 12 0.76 -6.56 4.37
CA GLU A 12 1.71 -5.90 3.47
C GLU A 12 1.67 -4.37 3.60
N LEU A 13 0.47 -3.77 3.73
CA LEU A 13 0.33 -2.31 3.91
C LEU A 13 0.95 -1.84 5.24
N ASN A 14 0.89 -2.67 6.28
CA ASN A 14 1.45 -2.36 7.59
C ASN A 14 2.96 -2.64 7.69
N ASP A 15 3.58 -3.25 6.68
CA ASP A 15 5.03 -3.42 6.61
C ASP A 15 5.70 -2.11 6.16
N GLN A 16 5.73 -1.15 7.08
CA GLN A 16 6.32 0.17 6.88
C GLN A 16 7.79 0.09 6.48
N SER A 17 8.54 -0.86 7.03
CA SER A 17 9.96 -1.03 6.70
C SER A 17 10.14 -1.42 5.24
N ALA A 18 9.33 -2.35 4.74
CA ALA A 18 9.36 -2.75 3.35
C ALA A 18 8.90 -1.62 2.41
N LEU A 19 7.86 -0.87 2.81
CA LEU A 19 7.36 0.28 2.07
C LEU A 19 8.40 1.38 1.93
N ILE A 20 9.13 1.74 2.99
CA ILE A 20 10.20 2.75 2.93
C ILE A 20 11.33 2.26 2.02
N THR A 21 11.69 0.98 2.09
CA THR A 21 12.80 0.40 1.32
C THR A 21 12.54 0.37 -0.19
N ASP A 22 11.30 0.09 -0.61
CA ASP A 22 10.90 0.04 -2.02
C ASP A 22 9.45 0.54 -2.19
N PRO A 23 9.22 1.87 -2.16
CA PRO A 23 7.87 2.45 -2.17
C PRO A 23 7.08 2.07 -3.42
N ASP A 24 7.69 2.22 -4.60
CA ASP A 24 7.02 1.96 -5.88
C ASP A 24 6.81 0.45 -6.11
N GLY A 25 7.78 -0.39 -5.76
CA GLY A 25 7.64 -1.84 -5.90
C GLY A 25 6.57 -2.42 -4.96
N ARG A 26 6.50 -1.94 -3.72
CA ARG A 26 5.46 -2.36 -2.76
C ARG A 26 4.08 -1.83 -3.14
N ALA A 27 3.99 -0.60 -3.62
CA ALA A 27 2.73 -0.06 -4.14
C ALA A 27 2.17 -0.92 -5.28
N ARG A 28 3.04 -1.37 -6.19
CA ARG A 28 2.64 -2.28 -7.28
C ARG A 28 2.08 -3.59 -6.74
N VAL A 29 2.75 -4.24 -5.79
CA VAL A 29 2.29 -5.50 -5.18
C VAL A 29 0.92 -5.31 -4.51
N LEU A 30 0.74 -4.23 -3.74
CA LEU A 30 -0.52 -3.93 -3.07
C LEU A 30 -1.67 -3.67 -4.08
N CYS A 31 -1.39 -2.99 -5.19
CA CYS A 31 -2.36 -2.81 -6.28
C CYS A 31 -2.74 -4.16 -6.91
N GLU A 32 -1.76 -5.03 -7.20
CA GLU A 32 -2.00 -6.36 -7.78
C GLU A 32 -2.87 -7.22 -6.86
N MET A 33 -2.62 -7.17 -5.54
CA MET A 33 -3.43 -7.82 -4.52
C MET A 33 -4.85 -7.27 -4.44
N ALA A 34 -5.03 -5.94 -4.53
CA ALA A 34 -6.36 -5.31 -4.54
C ALA A 34 -7.18 -5.76 -5.76
N PHE A 35 -6.59 -5.77 -6.95
CA PHE A 35 -7.23 -6.29 -8.14
C PHE A 35 -7.52 -7.79 -8.04
N ALA A 36 -6.63 -8.58 -7.43
CA ALA A 36 -6.87 -10.00 -7.20
C ALA A 36 -8.06 -10.24 -6.24
N ALA A 37 -8.15 -9.48 -5.15
CA ALA A 37 -9.28 -9.52 -4.23
C ALA A 37 -10.60 -9.16 -4.93
N ARG A 38 -10.61 -8.11 -5.76
CA ARG A 38 -11.80 -7.77 -6.54
C ARG A 38 -12.20 -8.85 -7.54
N ARG A 39 -11.23 -9.48 -8.22
CA ARG A 39 -11.51 -10.59 -9.15
C ARG A 39 -12.09 -11.81 -8.46
N ARG A 40 -11.79 -12.02 -7.18
CA ARG A 40 -12.35 -13.08 -6.33
C ARG A 40 -13.70 -12.70 -5.70
N GLU A 41 -14.14 -11.46 -5.91
CA GLU A 41 -15.32 -10.87 -5.27
C GLU A 41 -15.17 -10.77 -3.73
N ASP A 42 -13.93 -10.83 -3.20
CA ASP A 42 -13.64 -10.64 -1.78
C ASP A 42 -13.94 -9.20 -1.32
N VAL A 43 -13.86 -8.24 -2.26
CA VAL A 43 -14.18 -6.82 -2.06
C VAL A 43 -15.07 -6.32 -3.19
N ASP A 44 -15.89 -5.32 -2.90
CA ASP A 44 -16.74 -4.65 -3.88
C ASP A 44 -16.02 -3.47 -4.55
N ALA A 45 -16.77 -2.62 -5.27
CA ALA A 45 -16.21 -1.43 -5.90
C ALA A 45 -15.75 -0.36 -4.91
N GLY A 46 -16.47 -0.22 -3.79
CA GLY A 46 -16.03 0.64 -2.71
C GLY A 46 -14.72 0.13 -2.12
N GLY A 47 -14.67 -1.14 -1.71
CA GLY A 47 -13.47 -1.73 -1.11
C GLY A 47 -12.25 -1.69 -2.04
N LEU A 48 -12.42 -1.93 -3.35
CA LEU A 48 -11.31 -1.75 -4.30
C LEU A 48 -10.83 -0.30 -4.35
N SER A 49 -11.75 0.68 -4.40
CA SER A 49 -11.39 2.10 -4.41
C SER A 49 -10.61 2.48 -3.16
N ASP A 50 -11.12 2.07 -1.98
CA ASP A 50 -10.47 2.33 -0.69
C ASP A 50 -9.07 1.72 -0.64
N MET A 51 -8.91 0.46 -1.10
CA MET A 51 -7.60 -0.19 -1.16
C MET A 51 -6.61 0.62 -1.99
N LEU A 52 -7.00 1.04 -3.20
CA LEU A 52 -6.11 1.80 -4.08
C LEU A 52 -5.73 3.17 -3.50
N GLU A 53 -6.66 3.84 -2.82
CA GLU A 53 -6.39 5.11 -2.12
C GLU A 53 -5.37 4.93 -0.97
N PHE A 54 -5.52 3.85 -0.19
CA PHE A 54 -4.55 3.52 0.85
C PHE A 54 -3.17 3.16 0.28
N VAL A 55 -3.11 2.44 -0.85
CA VAL A 55 -1.83 2.16 -1.52
C VAL A 55 -1.12 3.45 -1.91
N GLU A 56 -1.83 4.39 -2.56
CA GLU A 56 -1.21 5.64 -2.98
C GLU A 56 -0.79 6.50 -1.78
N SER A 57 -1.62 6.55 -0.74
CA SER A 57 -1.29 7.27 0.50
C SER A 57 -0.04 6.69 1.18
N ALA A 58 0.08 5.37 1.26
CA ALA A 58 1.24 4.69 1.82
C ALA A 58 2.50 4.91 0.96
N ARG A 59 2.36 4.88 -0.37
CA ARG A 59 3.45 5.18 -1.31
C ARG A 59 3.97 6.60 -1.14
N LEU A 60 3.09 7.59 -1.09
CA LEU A 60 3.47 9.00 -0.91
C LEU A 60 4.15 9.22 0.45
N TRP A 61 3.64 8.61 1.51
CA TRP A 61 4.30 8.64 2.82
C TRP A 61 5.70 8.03 2.78
N ALA A 62 5.84 6.85 2.17
CA ALA A 62 7.11 6.14 2.10
C ALA A 62 8.15 6.88 1.24
N LEU A 63 7.74 7.51 0.15
CA LEU A 63 8.62 8.37 -0.65
C LEU A 63 9.14 9.56 0.15
N LEU A 64 8.26 10.22 0.91
CA LEU A 64 8.68 11.31 1.80
C LEU A 64 9.69 10.82 2.84
N GLU A 65 9.41 9.69 3.50
CA GLU A 65 10.33 9.14 4.52
C GLU A 65 11.68 8.74 3.91
N HIS A 66 11.68 8.12 2.71
CA HIS A 66 12.89 7.75 1.98
C HIS A 66 13.72 9.00 1.59
N GLU A 67 13.06 10.08 1.17
CA GLU A 67 13.72 11.37 0.91
C GLU A 67 14.28 12.01 2.19
N PHE A 68 13.56 11.94 3.31
CA PHE A 68 14.01 12.44 4.60
C PHE A 68 15.21 11.68 5.16
N ASP A 69 15.26 10.36 4.97
CA ASP A 69 16.37 9.52 5.44
C ASP A 69 17.66 9.80 4.63
N ALA A 70 17.56 9.89 3.31
CA ALA A 70 18.67 10.26 2.43
C ALA A 70 19.24 11.67 2.75
N GLY A 71 18.37 12.60 3.14
CA GLY A 71 18.76 13.94 3.57
C GLY A 71 19.44 14.00 4.95
N ARG A 72 19.26 12.97 5.80
CA ARG A 72 19.87 12.87 7.14
C ARG A 72 21.28 12.28 7.09
N GLU A 73 21.54 11.35 6.16
CA GLU A 73 22.89 10.78 5.93
C GLU A 73 23.84 11.74 5.22
N SER A 74 23.30 12.73 4.50
CA SER A 74 24.09 13.70 3.72
C SER A 74 24.55 14.93 4.52
N ARG A 75 24.36 14.96 5.85
CA ARG A 75 24.55 16.15 6.70
C ARG A 75 25.64 15.98 7.76
#